data_AF-A0A0W0YW91-F1
#
_entry.id   AF-A0A0W0YW91-F1
#
_cell.length_a   1.000
_cell.length_b   1.000
_cell.length_c   1.000
_cell.angle_alpha   90.00
_cell.angle_beta   90.00
_cell.angle_gamma   90.00
#
_symmetry.space_group_name_H-M   'P 1'
#
loop_
_entity.id
_entity.type
_entity.pdbx_description
1 polymer ?
#
loop_
_entity_poly.entity_id
_entity_poly.type
_entity_poly.pdbx_seq_one_letter_code
_entity_poly.pdbx_strand_id
1 'polypeptide(L)'
;MELELIDGKDDDPNDYEAYLEERGYTGLEPNLKEDIIAVLSFLCREDLVRKGLQKFAGEYFQFNTSGKKTMRRFFDDWGGKNGFNATGASEVPKGYTTSTAFQYPHHTPILFGALSPDLFLNVLLKNGYLSSDPGAGVGHGKWAHSVQIYLLEEARKDGTLNLKSPSVCDFVKTISQVPPVFESLPLWEVLFDSFEDSVYTCPNNITATLNRALDSSGAALQLASKFVAYKEKVSKMSKGAETYTNQKYLSRLSESSYITSGKYGIMWLKPKDSAVEKKQVPEAKGNGVTNTGNSLGNL
;
A
#
# COMPACT_ATOMS: atom_id res chain seq x y z
N MET A 1 3.65 -2.37 29.52
CA MET A 1 4.00 -3.66 28.92
C MET A 1 4.44 -3.45 27.49
N GLU A 2 5.58 -4.05 27.13
CA GLU A 2 6.12 -4.10 25.77
C GLU A 2 5.82 -5.48 25.17
N LEU A 3 5.70 -5.55 23.85
CA LEU A 3 5.53 -6.83 23.16
C LEU A 3 6.88 -7.44 22.81
N GLU A 4 6.95 -8.76 22.91
CA GLU A 4 8.12 -9.56 22.58
C GLU A 4 7.88 -10.37 21.32
N LEU A 5 8.95 -10.48 20.52
CA LEU A 5 8.96 -11.31 19.33
C LEU A 5 9.13 -12.77 19.75
N ILE A 6 8.31 -13.64 19.19
CA ILE A 6 8.26 -15.07 19.47
C ILE A 6 9.01 -15.80 18.36
N ASP A 7 10.03 -16.56 18.74
CA ASP A 7 10.80 -17.39 17.81
C ASP A 7 10.16 -18.79 17.69
N GLY A 8 9.69 -19.12 16.49
CA GLY A 8 9.24 -20.47 16.14
C GLY A 8 8.23 -21.10 17.10
N LYS A 9 8.65 -22.17 17.78
CA LYS A 9 7.79 -23.04 18.62
C LYS A 9 7.67 -22.59 20.08
N ASP A 10 8.24 -21.44 20.42
CA ASP A 10 8.20 -20.95 21.79
C ASP A 10 6.76 -20.60 22.21
N ASP A 11 6.49 -20.74 23.50
CA ASP A 11 5.25 -20.29 24.12
C ASP A 11 5.13 -18.77 23.94
N ASP A 12 3.90 -18.27 23.79
CA ASP A 12 3.65 -16.84 23.66
C ASP A 12 3.70 -16.17 25.03
N PRO A 13 4.70 -15.31 25.35
CA PRO A 13 4.80 -14.68 26.66
C PRO A 13 3.94 -13.41 26.75
N ASN A 14 3.36 -12.95 25.64
CA ASN A 14 2.69 -11.65 25.57
C ASN A 14 1.28 -11.72 26.18
N ASP A 15 0.99 -10.76 27.05
CA ASP A 15 -0.37 -10.50 27.51
C ASP A 15 -0.99 -9.39 26.65
N TYR A 16 -1.61 -9.80 25.54
CA TYR A 16 -2.22 -8.86 24.59
C TYR A 16 -3.41 -8.11 25.17
N GLU A 17 -4.14 -8.69 26.14
CA GLU A 17 -5.25 -7.99 26.80
C GLU A 17 -4.70 -6.86 27.66
N ALA A 18 -3.74 -7.14 28.55
CA ALA A 18 -3.08 -6.11 29.35
C ALA A 18 -2.42 -5.03 28.47
N TYR A 19 -1.78 -5.42 27.37
CA TYR A 19 -1.19 -4.49 26.40
C TYR A 19 -2.20 -3.49 25.82
N LEU A 20 -3.43 -3.95 25.51
CA LEU A 20 -4.51 -3.12 25.00
C LEU A 20 -5.13 -2.24 26.10
N GLU A 21 -5.31 -2.80 27.31
CA GLU A 21 -5.85 -2.06 28.46
C GLU A 21 -4.96 -0.88 28.86
N GLU A 22 -3.64 -1.08 28.89
CA GLU A 22 -2.66 -0.01 29.16
C GLU A 22 -2.70 1.10 28.09
N ARG A 23 -3.16 0.79 26.88
CA ARG A 23 -3.36 1.74 25.78
C ARG A 23 -4.77 2.33 25.74
N GLY A 24 -5.58 2.07 26.76
CA GLY A 24 -6.92 2.64 26.93
C GLY A 24 -8.05 1.86 26.28
N TYR A 25 -7.79 0.66 25.75
CA TYR A 25 -8.78 -0.15 25.01
C TYR A 25 -9.43 -1.23 25.88
N THR A 26 -10.12 -0.81 26.95
CA THR A 26 -10.77 -1.73 27.92
C THR A 26 -12.19 -2.17 27.53
N GLY A 27 -12.83 -1.48 26.59
CA GLY A 27 -14.25 -1.65 26.25
C GLY A 27 -14.53 -2.09 24.80
N LEU A 28 -13.58 -2.78 24.17
CA LEU A 28 -13.73 -3.25 22.78
C LEU A 28 -14.85 -4.31 22.68
N GLU A 29 -15.58 -4.30 21.56
CA GLU A 29 -16.54 -5.36 21.24
C GLU A 29 -15.79 -6.72 21.17
N PRO A 30 -16.37 -7.81 21.69
CA PRO A 30 -15.67 -9.09 21.82
C PRO A 30 -15.02 -9.62 20.54
N ASN A 31 -15.74 -9.66 19.40
CA ASN A 31 -15.18 -10.16 18.14
C ASN A 31 -14.05 -9.26 17.64
N LEU A 32 -14.20 -7.94 17.76
CA LEU A 32 -13.15 -6.99 17.41
C LEU A 32 -11.91 -7.16 18.30
N LYS A 33 -12.09 -7.37 19.61
CA LYS A 33 -10.98 -7.64 20.53
C LYS A 33 -10.25 -8.93 20.14
N GLU A 34 -10.97 -10.01 19.84
CA GLU A 34 -10.38 -11.26 19.35
C GLU A 34 -9.58 -11.05 18.06
N ASP A 35 -10.11 -10.30 17.09
CA ASP A 35 -9.40 -9.98 15.84
C ASP A 35 -8.12 -9.17 16.09
N ILE A 36 -8.18 -8.18 16.98
CA ILE A 36 -7.02 -7.35 17.34
C ILE A 36 -5.93 -8.21 17.98
N ILE A 37 -6.28 -9.07 18.92
CA ILE A 37 -5.35 -9.99 19.58
C ILE A 37 -4.74 -10.97 18.57
N ALA A 38 -5.54 -11.51 17.64
CA ALA A 38 -5.05 -12.40 16.60
C ALA A 38 -4.02 -11.70 15.68
N VAL A 39 -4.27 -10.44 15.33
CA VAL A 39 -3.32 -9.62 14.54
C VAL A 39 -2.04 -9.32 15.31
N LEU A 40 -2.14 -8.92 16.59
CA LEU A 40 -0.97 -8.70 17.44
C LEU A 40 -0.13 -9.98 17.56
N SER A 41 -0.75 -11.10 17.89
CA SER A 41 -0.06 -12.39 18.02
C SER A 41 0.62 -12.81 16.72
N PHE A 42 -0.04 -12.62 15.58
CA PHE A 42 0.60 -12.88 14.28
C PHE A 42 1.84 -12.00 14.04
N LEU A 43 1.76 -10.70 14.34
CA LEU A 43 2.87 -9.77 14.15
C LEU A 43 3.99 -9.94 15.19
N CYS A 44 3.73 -10.64 16.29
CA CYS A 44 4.76 -11.08 17.23
C CYS A 44 5.41 -12.42 16.84
N ARG A 45 4.85 -13.20 15.89
CA ARG A 45 5.42 -14.50 15.45
C ARG A 45 6.42 -14.32 14.30
N GLU A 46 7.72 -14.39 14.61
CA GLU A 46 8.77 -14.11 13.63
C GLU A 46 8.75 -15.07 12.43
N ASP A 47 8.56 -16.36 12.68
CA ASP A 47 8.56 -17.40 11.66
C ASP A 47 7.42 -17.22 10.65
N LEU A 48 6.22 -16.89 11.14
CA LEU A 48 5.04 -16.64 10.31
C LEU A 48 5.24 -15.39 9.45
N VAL A 49 5.72 -14.29 10.05
CA VAL A 49 6.00 -13.06 9.32
C VAL A 49 7.07 -13.30 8.26
N ARG A 50 8.19 -13.96 8.59
CA ARG A 50 9.26 -14.29 7.64
C ARG A 50 8.78 -15.13 6.47
N LYS A 51 7.97 -16.15 6.73
CA LYS A 51 7.35 -17.00 5.70
C LYS A 51 6.48 -16.17 4.76
N GLY A 52 5.66 -15.27 5.31
CA GLY A 52 4.84 -14.36 4.50
C GLY A 52 5.68 -13.38 3.67
N LEU A 53 6.79 -12.86 4.21
CA LEU A 53 7.71 -11.98 3.48
C LEU A 53 8.42 -12.72 2.34
N GLN A 54 8.77 -13.99 2.51
CA GLN A 54 9.33 -14.83 1.45
C GLN A 54 8.31 -15.04 0.31
N LYS A 55 7.04 -15.31 0.66
CA LYS A 55 5.94 -15.39 -0.30
C LYS A 55 5.79 -14.08 -1.08
N PHE A 56 5.76 -12.95 -0.36
CA PHE A 56 5.71 -11.62 -0.97
C PHE A 56 6.86 -11.39 -1.97
N ALA A 57 8.09 -11.74 -1.59
CA ALA A 57 9.25 -11.61 -2.47
C ALA A 57 9.09 -12.43 -3.75
N GLY A 58 8.63 -13.67 -3.65
CA GLY A 58 8.37 -14.54 -4.80
C GLY A 58 7.29 -13.98 -5.73
N GLU A 59 6.13 -13.61 -5.17
CA GLU A 59 5.00 -13.09 -5.96
C GLU A 59 5.34 -11.75 -6.62
N TYR A 60 5.98 -10.83 -5.89
CA TYR A 60 6.40 -9.56 -6.46
C TYR A 60 7.47 -9.75 -7.54
N PHE A 61 8.39 -10.69 -7.38
CA PHE A 61 9.40 -11.01 -8.40
C PHE A 61 8.75 -11.51 -9.69
N GLN A 62 7.82 -12.47 -9.61
CA GLN A 62 7.06 -12.96 -10.76
C GLN A 62 6.26 -11.83 -11.42
N PHE A 63 5.63 -10.98 -10.61
CA PHE A 63 4.90 -9.82 -11.11
C PHE A 63 5.80 -8.81 -11.83
N ASN A 64 6.98 -8.50 -11.27
CA ASN A 64 7.91 -7.53 -11.84
C ASN A 64 8.55 -8.04 -13.14
N THR A 65 8.89 -9.32 -13.22
CA THR A 65 9.50 -9.95 -14.40
C THR A 65 8.53 -10.05 -15.58
N SER A 66 7.22 -10.16 -15.33
CA SER A 66 6.18 -10.17 -16.39
C SER A 66 6.01 -8.86 -17.17
N GLY A 67 6.63 -7.74 -16.76
CA GLY A 67 6.47 -6.47 -17.49
C GLY A 67 7.04 -5.20 -16.86
N LYS A 68 8.17 -5.25 -16.14
CA LYS A 68 8.77 -4.10 -15.40
C LYS A 68 7.76 -3.31 -14.55
N LYS A 69 6.80 -4.01 -13.94
CA LYS A 69 5.69 -3.40 -13.18
C LYS A 69 6.16 -2.86 -11.82
N THR A 70 5.60 -1.75 -11.37
CA THR A 70 5.99 -1.10 -10.11
C THR A 70 5.34 -1.75 -8.88
N MET A 71 5.88 -1.49 -7.68
CA MET A 71 5.27 -1.94 -6.41
C MET A 71 3.84 -1.39 -6.22
N ARG A 72 3.60 -0.13 -6.61
CA ARG A 72 2.25 0.45 -6.63
C ARG A 72 1.30 -0.40 -7.46
N ARG A 73 1.74 -0.78 -8.67
CA ARG A 73 0.92 -1.59 -9.57
C ARG A 73 0.67 -3.00 -9.03
N PHE A 74 1.63 -3.56 -8.28
CA PHE A 74 1.41 -4.81 -7.57
C PHE A 74 0.28 -4.68 -6.55
N PHE A 75 0.33 -3.64 -5.70
CA PHE A 75 -0.73 -3.40 -4.71
C PHE A 75 -2.06 -2.91 -5.31
N ASP A 76 -2.06 -2.28 -6.49
CA ASP A 76 -3.29 -2.03 -7.24
C ASP A 76 -3.96 -3.35 -7.65
N ASP A 77 -3.19 -4.24 -8.30
CA ASP A 77 -3.71 -5.51 -8.83
C ASP A 77 -4.04 -6.52 -7.71
N TRP A 78 -3.21 -6.60 -6.67
CA TRP A 78 -3.44 -7.44 -5.49
C TRP A 78 -4.56 -6.87 -4.61
N GLY A 79 -4.50 -5.57 -4.28
CA GLY A 79 -5.47 -4.92 -3.41
C GLY A 79 -6.88 -5.02 -3.96
N GLY A 80 -7.07 -4.75 -5.26
CA GLY A 80 -8.38 -4.86 -5.92
C GLY A 80 -9.01 -6.25 -5.85
N LYS A 81 -8.20 -7.32 -5.77
CA LYS A 81 -8.70 -8.70 -5.61
C LYS A 81 -9.06 -9.04 -4.16
N ASN A 82 -8.62 -8.24 -3.20
CA ASN A 82 -8.75 -8.49 -1.77
C ASN A 82 -9.59 -7.41 -1.05
N GLY A 83 -10.48 -6.75 -1.79
CA GLY A 83 -11.39 -5.73 -1.26
C GLY A 83 -10.74 -4.38 -0.95
N PHE A 84 -9.44 -4.22 -1.17
CA PHE A 84 -8.75 -2.93 -1.05
C PHE A 84 -8.84 -2.14 -2.35
N ASN A 85 -8.69 -0.81 -2.25
CA ASN A 85 -8.87 0.13 -3.36
C ASN A 85 -10.25 -0.01 -4.05
N ALA A 86 -11.20 -0.69 -3.42
CA ALA A 86 -12.57 -0.86 -3.86
C ALA A 86 -13.43 0.07 -2.99
N THR A 87 -13.70 1.27 -3.49
CA THR A 87 -14.24 2.34 -2.68
C THR A 87 -15.74 2.22 -2.47
N GLY A 88 -16.17 2.43 -1.23
CA GLY A 88 -17.52 2.86 -0.93
C GLY A 88 -17.70 4.35 -1.24
N ALA A 89 -18.93 4.80 -1.44
CA ALA A 89 -19.27 6.21 -1.64
C ALA A 89 -19.19 7.00 -0.32
N SER A 90 -18.02 7.05 0.32
CA SER A 90 -17.84 7.87 1.52
C SER A 90 -17.84 9.35 1.17
N GLU A 91 -18.36 10.20 2.05
CA GLU A 91 -18.28 11.64 1.85
C GLU A 91 -16.86 12.15 2.09
N VAL A 92 -16.45 13.14 1.31
CA VAL A 92 -15.20 13.86 1.55
C VAL A 92 -15.39 14.76 2.78
N PRO A 93 -14.50 14.74 3.78
CA PRO A 93 -14.64 15.58 4.97
C PRO A 93 -14.73 17.08 4.60
N LYS A 94 -15.43 17.85 5.44
CA LYS A 94 -15.54 19.31 5.26
C LYS A 94 -14.17 19.96 5.35
N GLY A 95 -13.97 21.04 4.59
CA GLY A 95 -12.71 21.81 4.60
C GLY A 95 -11.62 21.30 3.66
N TYR A 96 -11.87 20.21 2.93
CA TYR A 96 -10.97 19.74 1.88
C TYR A 96 -11.49 20.11 0.48
N THR A 97 -10.55 20.42 -0.41
CA THR A 97 -10.83 20.69 -1.82
C THR A 97 -10.59 19.43 -2.63
N THR A 98 -11.48 19.17 -3.58
CA THR A 98 -11.34 18.07 -4.53
C THR A 98 -11.10 18.54 -5.95
N SER A 99 -10.68 17.64 -6.83
CA SER A 99 -10.69 17.88 -8.27
C SER A 99 -12.13 18.00 -8.80
N THR A 100 -12.34 18.70 -9.91
CA THR A 100 -13.67 18.79 -10.57
C THR A 100 -14.23 17.40 -10.86
N ALA A 101 -15.52 17.18 -10.54
CA ALA A 101 -16.23 15.91 -10.72
C ALA A 101 -15.52 14.72 -10.05
N PHE A 102 -14.96 14.94 -8.85
CA PHE A 102 -14.23 13.92 -8.11
C PHE A 102 -15.09 12.66 -7.87
N GLN A 103 -14.48 11.52 -8.18
CA GLN A 103 -14.92 10.20 -7.77
C GLN A 103 -13.71 9.47 -7.21
N TYR A 104 -13.94 8.64 -6.20
CA TYR A 104 -12.89 7.82 -5.61
C TYR A 104 -12.34 6.81 -6.63
N PRO A 105 -11.04 6.88 -6.97
CA PRO A 105 -10.47 5.98 -7.98
C PRO A 105 -10.14 4.58 -7.42
N HIS A 106 -10.30 3.55 -8.25
CA HIS A 106 -10.05 2.15 -7.84
C HIS A 106 -8.58 1.72 -7.85
N HIS A 107 -7.67 2.57 -7.38
CA HIS A 107 -6.23 2.25 -7.30
C HIS A 107 -5.56 3.00 -6.14
N THR A 108 -4.36 2.56 -5.78
CA THR A 108 -3.58 3.02 -4.63
C THR A 108 -3.22 4.51 -4.78
N PRO A 109 -3.66 5.39 -3.86
CA PRO A 109 -3.29 6.81 -3.88
C PRO A 109 -1.81 7.08 -3.61
N ILE A 110 -1.38 8.25 -4.03
CA ILE A 110 -0.16 8.91 -3.60
C ILE A 110 -0.54 9.91 -2.52
N LEU A 111 0.09 9.82 -1.35
CA LEU A 111 -0.03 10.85 -0.32
C LEU A 111 1.12 11.86 -0.50
N PHE A 112 0.84 13.12 -0.21
CA PHE A 112 1.83 14.19 -0.17
C PHE A 112 1.60 15.01 1.09
N GLY A 113 2.68 15.34 1.79
CA GLY A 113 2.70 15.92 3.13
C GLY A 113 2.23 14.93 4.19
N ALA A 114 2.43 15.30 5.47
CA ALA A 114 1.80 14.61 6.58
C ALA A 114 0.27 14.77 6.50
N LEU A 115 -0.46 13.66 6.39
CA LEU A 115 -1.92 13.69 6.37
C LEU A 115 -2.45 14.09 7.75
N SER A 116 -3.57 14.80 7.75
CA SER A 116 -4.38 14.96 8.96
C SER A 116 -5.02 13.62 9.36
N PRO A 117 -5.36 13.43 10.64
CA PRO A 117 -6.12 12.27 11.09
C PRO A 117 -7.42 12.07 10.30
N ASP A 118 -8.11 13.16 9.91
CA ASP A 118 -9.33 13.07 9.10
C ASP A 118 -9.09 12.46 7.72
N LEU A 119 -8.04 12.87 6.99
CA LEU A 119 -7.74 12.26 5.69
C LEU A 119 -7.23 10.83 5.85
N PHE A 120 -6.47 10.57 6.91
CA PHE A 120 -5.90 9.25 7.12
C PHE A 120 -6.98 8.24 7.54
N LEU A 121 -7.70 8.48 8.62
CA LEU A 121 -8.69 7.57 9.17
C LEU A 121 -9.97 7.56 8.31
N ASN A 122 -10.53 8.74 8.02
CA ASN A 122 -11.88 8.84 7.44
C ASN A 122 -11.90 8.80 5.90
N VAL A 123 -10.75 8.99 5.24
CA VAL A 123 -10.65 8.89 3.78
C VAL A 123 -9.82 7.69 3.35
N LEU A 124 -8.58 7.56 3.82
CA LEU A 124 -7.70 6.48 3.38
C LEU A 124 -8.15 5.12 3.91
N LEU A 125 -8.14 4.94 5.24
CA LEU A 125 -8.41 3.64 5.87
C LEU A 125 -9.89 3.23 5.79
N LYS A 126 -10.82 4.16 6.08
CA LYS A 126 -12.26 3.91 5.98
C LYS A 126 -12.72 3.44 4.58
N ASN A 127 -12.05 3.89 3.52
CA ASN A 127 -12.34 3.45 2.15
C ASN A 127 -11.51 2.23 1.71
N GLY A 128 -10.71 1.65 2.60
CA GLY A 128 -9.88 0.48 2.32
C GLY A 128 -8.80 0.76 1.28
N TYR A 129 -8.23 1.97 1.25
CA TYR A 129 -7.09 2.24 0.38
C TYR A 129 -5.81 1.68 0.99
N LEU A 130 -5.06 0.96 0.17
CA LEU A 130 -3.63 0.78 0.43
C LEU A 130 -2.91 2.09 0.11
N SER A 131 -1.72 2.27 0.66
CA SER A 131 -0.91 3.43 0.31
C SER A 131 0.56 3.07 0.29
N SER A 132 1.31 3.85 -0.48
CA SER A 132 2.71 4.02 -0.08
C SER A 132 2.76 4.82 1.22
N ASP A 133 3.87 4.75 1.94
CA ASP A 133 4.14 5.46 3.19
C ASP A 133 5.01 6.70 2.91
N PRO A 134 4.46 7.79 2.33
CA PRO A 134 5.21 9.01 2.07
C PRO A 134 5.34 9.81 3.37
N GLY A 135 6.57 10.10 3.77
CA GLY A 135 6.84 11.10 4.81
C GLY A 135 7.53 10.57 6.06
N ALA A 136 7.50 9.27 6.34
CA ALA A 136 8.06 8.73 7.57
C ALA A 136 9.58 8.45 7.56
N GLY A 137 10.31 9.15 6.70
CA GLY A 137 11.77 9.05 6.62
C GLY A 137 12.29 7.75 6.00
N VAL A 138 13.58 7.47 6.22
CA VAL A 138 14.29 6.31 5.67
C VAL A 138 14.01 5.01 6.44
N GLY A 139 13.42 5.09 7.63
CA GLY A 139 13.30 3.99 8.60
C GLY A 139 12.41 2.85 8.11
N HIS A 140 11.11 3.11 7.95
CA HIS A 140 10.17 2.07 7.56
C HIS A 140 9.91 1.97 6.05
N GLY A 141 10.67 2.68 5.22
CA GLY A 141 10.57 2.54 3.77
C GLY A 141 9.27 3.11 3.20
N LYS A 142 8.85 2.63 2.02
CA LYS A 142 7.71 3.20 1.26
C LYS A 142 6.45 2.33 1.29
N TRP A 143 6.53 1.08 1.72
CA TRP A 143 5.46 0.11 1.53
C TRP A 143 5.31 -0.83 2.74
N ALA A 144 5.88 -0.49 3.89
CA ALA A 144 5.87 -1.39 5.04
C ALA A 144 4.45 -1.68 5.51
N HIS A 145 3.57 -0.67 5.58
CA HIS A 145 2.18 -0.89 6.01
C HIS A 145 1.39 -1.72 5.00
N SER A 146 1.54 -1.44 3.71
CA SER A 146 0.92 -2.29 2.67
C SER A 146 1.45 -3.73 2.71
N VAL A 147 2.72 -3.94 3.10
CA VAL A 147 3.28 -5.27 3.31
C VAL A 147 2.70 -5.92 4.57
N GLN A 148 2.59 -5.23 5.71
CA GLN A 148 1.92 -5.77 6.90
C GLN A 148 0.51 -6.27 6.57
N ILE A 149 -0.27 -5.45 5.84
CA ILE A 149 -1.61 -5.82 5.38
C ILE A 149 -1.59 -7.03 4.45
N TYR A 150 -0.63 -7.10 3.52
CA TYR A 150 -0.44 -8.26 2.66
C TYR A 150 -0.20 -9.54 3.48
N LEU A 151 0.68 -9.48 4.48
CA LEU A 151 1.03 -10.64 5.32
C LEU A 151 -0.22 -11.18 6.02
N LEU A 152 -1.02 -10.30 6.64
CA LEU A 152 -2.23 -10.68 7.35
C LEU A 152 -3.27 -11.28 6.39
N GLU A 153 -3.50 -10.67 5.23
CA GLU A 153 -4.55 -11.14 4.30
C GLU A 153 -4.16 -12.48 3.66
N GLU A 154 -2.88 -12.69 3.37
CA GLU A 154 -2.39 -13.99 2.88
C GLU A 154 -2.44 -15.08 3.96
N ALA A 155 -2.10 -14.75 5.21
CA ALA A 155 -2.24 -15.66 6.35
C ALA A 155 -3.71 -15.97 6.67
N ARG A 156 -4.63 -15.02 6.43
CA ARG A 156 -6.07 -15.24 6.60
C ARG A 156 -6.59 -16.23 5.57
N LYS A 157 -6.19 -16.08 4.30
CA LYS A 157 -6.62 -16.98 3.21
C LYS A 157 -6.15 -18.41 3.38
N ASP A 158 -4.96 -18.61 3.94
CA ASP A 158 -4.41 -19.96 4.16
C ASP A 158 -4.79 -20.58 5.52
N GLY A 159 -5.55 -19.84 6.35
CA GLY A 159 -6.07 -20.29 7.64
C GLY A 159 -5.09 -20.15 8.81
N THR A 160 -3.90 -19.58 8.59
CA THR A 160 -2.91 -19.30 9.65
C THR A 160 -3.41 -18.19 10.58
N LEU A 161 -4.08 -17.18 10.05
CA LEU A 161 -4.71 -16.10 10.81
C LEU A 161 -6.24 -16.24 10.77
N ASN A 162 -6.86 -16.39 11.94
CA ASN A 162 -8.32 -16.50 12.04
C ASN A 162 -8.92 -15.18 12.52
N LEU A 163 -9.63 -14.49 11.63
CA LEU A 163 -10.40 -13.30 11.95
C LEU A 163 -11.90 -13.60 11.87
N LYS A 164 -12.68 -12.96 12.74
CA LYS A 164 -14.13 -12.85 12.64
C LYS A 164 -14.52 -11.91 11.50
N SER A 165 -13.72 -10.87 11.26
CA SER A 165 -13.86 -9.99 10.10
C SER A 165 -13.74 -10.77 8.79
N PRO A 166 -14.61 -10.52 7.78
CA PRO A 166 -14.59 -11.30 6.53
C PRO A 166 -13.29 -11.17 5.72
N SER A 167 -12.60 -10.04 5.86
CA SER A 167 -11.32 -9.75 5.21
C SER A 167 -10.46 -8.83 6.09
N VAL A 168 -9.15 -8.76 5.83
CA VAL A 168 -8.29 -7.76 6.48
C VAL A 168 -8.69 -6.33 6.09
N CYS A 169 -9.27 -6.14 4.90
CA CYS A 169 -9.80 -4.82 4.51
C CYS A 169 -10.94 -4.38 5.43
N ASP A 170 -11.87 -5.27 5.73
CA ASP A 170 -13.00 -4.97 6.64
C ASP A 170 -12.51 -4.76 8.07
N PHE A 171 -11.52 -5.52 8.51
CA PHE A 171 -10.84 -5.31 9.80
C PHE A 171 -10.21 -3.91 9.87
N VAL A 172 -9.39 -3.52 8.88
CA VAL A 172 -8.74 -2.19 8.82
C VAL A 172 -9.76 -1.06 8.80
N LYS A 173 -10.84 -1.22 8.02
CA LYS A 173 -11.95 -0.26 8.01
C LYS A 173 -12.57 -0.14 9.40
N THR A 174 -12.81 -1.26 10.08
CA THR A 174 -13.43 -1.29 11.41
C THR A 174 -12.56 -0.59 12.45
N ILE A 175 -11.28 -0.96 12.58
CA ILE A 175 -10.38 -0.33 13.56
C ILE A 175 -10.19 1.17 13.32
N SER A 176 -10.25 1.62 12.06
CA SER A 176 -10.10 3.05 11.72
C SER A 176 -11.25 3.91 12.24
N GLN A 177 -12.37 3.30 12.59
CA GLN A 177 -13.58 3.97 13.06
C GLN A 177 -13.81 3.80 14.57
N VAL A 178 -12.92 3.08 15.26
CA VAL A 178 -12.93 3.03 16.72
C VAL A 178 -12.35 4.35 17.22
N PRO A 179 -13.13 5.17 17.94
CA PRO A 179 -12.61 6.41 18.49
C PRO A 179 -11.54 6.08 19.55
N PRO A 180 -10.41 6.80 19.59
CA PRO A 180 -9.49 6.69 20.70
C PRO A 180 -10.21 7.06 21.99
N VAL A 181 -9.90 6.34 23.06
CA VAL A 181 -10.42 6.62 24.41
C VAL A 181 -9.40 7.52 25.12
N PHE A 182 -9.79 8.73 25.51
CA PHE A 182 -8.88 9.75 26.09
C PHE A 182 -7.70 10.11 25.15
N GLU A 183 -6.51 10.33 25.69
CA GLU A 183 -5.26 10.65 24.98
C GLU A 183 -4.60 9.42 24.33
N SER A 184 -5.32 8.30 24.19
CA SER A 184 -4.78 7.10 23.54
C SER A 184 -4.52 7.31 22.05
N LEU A 185 -3.53 6.58 21.53
CA LEU A 185 -3.27 6.52 20.10
C LEU A 185 -4.37 5.72 19.40
N PRO A 186 -4.78 6.08 18.16
CA PRO A 186 -5.69 5.26 17.36
C PRO A 186 -5.20 3.82 17.23
N LEU A 187 -6.13 2.85 17.12
CA LEU A 187 -5.78 1.43 16.98
C LEU A 187 -4.83 1.17 15.80
N TRP A 188 -4.90 1.96 14.73
CA TRP A 188 -3.93 1.87 13.64
C TRP A 188 -2.48 2.02 14.14
N GLU A 189 -2.21 3.01 14.98
CA GLU A 189 -0.88 3.27 15.51
C GLU A 189 -0.45 2.18 16.49
N VAL A 190 -1.39 1.57 17.22
CA VAL A 190 -1.09 0.44 18.09
C VAL A 190 -0.71 -0.82 17.29
N LEU A 191 -1.35 -1.07 16.15
CA LEU A 191 -1.24 -2.33 15.43
C LEU A 191 -0.25 -2.31 14.26
N PHE A 192 -0.11 -1.19 13.58
CA PHE A 192 0.60 -1.11 12.30
C PHE A 192 1.68 -0.04 12.27
N ASP A 193 1.62 0.97 13.14
CA ASP A 193 2.58 2.07 13.20
C ASP A 193 3.11 2.28 14.63
N SER A 194 3.31 1.16 15.36
CA SER A 194 3.74 1.23 16.75
C SER A 194 5.22 1.57 16.86
N PHE A 195 5.62 2.16 17.99
CA PHE A 195 7.03 2.37 18.34
C PHE A 195 7.69 1.15 19.03
N GLU A 196 7.04 -0.02 19.02
CA GLU A 196 7.57 -1.27 19.56
C GLU A 196 8.66 -1.84 18.64
N ASP A 197 9.88 -1.36 18.81
CA ASP A 197 11.01 -1.67 17.91
C ASP A 197 11.45 -3.15 17.95
N SER A 198 10.89 -3.97 18.84
CA SER A 198 11.12 -5.42 18.94
C SER A 198 10.25 -6.27 18.00
N VAL A 199 9.08 -5.78 17.57
CA VAL A 199 8.05 -6.60 16.89
C VAL A 199 7.56 -6.02 15.56
N TYR A 200 6.80 -6.78 14.79
CA TYR A 200 6.38 -6.36 13.44
C TYR A 200 5.14 -5.45 13.40
N THR A 201 4.59 -5.06 14.54
CA THR A 201 3.67 -3.90 14.63
C THR A 201 4.41 -2.60 14.33
N CYS A 202 5.74 -2.55 14.56
CA CYS A 202 6.60 -1.47 14.09
C CYS A 202 6.99 -1.69 12.62
N PRO A 203 6.61 -0.80 11.70
CA PRO A 203 6.84 -0.97 10.25
C PRO A 203 8.34 -0.90 9.88
N ASN A 204 9.18 -0.34 10.76
CA ASN A 204 10.64 -0.35 10.60
C ASN A 204 11.18 -1.77 10.49
N ASN A 205 10.61 -2.72 11.26
CA ASN A 205 11.08 -4.10 11.31
C ASN A 205 10.76 -4.87 10.03
N ILE A 206 9.63 -4.57 9.38
CA ILE A 206 9.31 -5.08 8.04
C ILE A 206 10.36 -4.62 7.04
N THR A 207 10.64 -3.31 7.00
CA THR A 207 11.62 -2.76 6.06
C THR A 207 13.05 -3.22 6.37
N ALA A 208 13.44 -3.31 7.64
CA ALA A 208 14.74 -3.84 8.05
C ALA A 208 14.91 -5.29 7.59
N THR A 209 13.87 -6.10 7.75
CA THR A 209 13.86 -7.50 7.31
C THR A 209 13.93 -7.60 5.79
N LEU A 210 13.18 -6.78 5.05
CA LEU A 210 13.21 -6.77 3.57
C LEU A 210 14.49 -6.17 2.97
N ASN A 211 15.19 -5.29 3.69
CA ASN A 211 16.48 -4.75 3.27
C ASN A 211 17.59 -5.81 3.35
N ARG A 212 17.45 -6.79 4.25
CA ARG A 212 18.32 -7.96 4.32
C ARG A 212 17.71 -8.99 3.37
N ALA A 213 18.49 -9.58 2.48
CA ALA A 213 17.96 -10.66 1.66
C ALA A 213 17.45 -11.79 2.57
N LEU A 214 16.18 -12.14 2.46
CA LEU A 214 15.52 -13.16 3.30
C LEU A 214 16.18 -14.54 3.17
N ASP A 215 16.74 -14.80 1.98
CA ASP A 215 17.48 -15.98 1.58
C ASP A 215 18.36 -15.64 0.36
N SER A 216 19.02 -16.65 -0.21
CA SER A 216 19.87 -16.52 -1.39
C SER A 216 19.11 -16.56 -2.73
N SER A 217 17.78 -16.56 -2.72
CA SER A 217 16.98 -16.60 -3.95
C SER A 217 17.10 -15.29 -4.74
N GLY A 218 16.99 -15.39 -6.06
CA GLY A 218 16.96 -14.20 -6.93
C GLY A 218 15.82 -13.24 -6.61
N ALA A 219 14.69 -13.75 -6.12
CA ALA A 219 13.54 -12.95 -5.70
C ALA A 219 13.85 -12.10 -4.46
N ALA A 220 14.41 -12.72 -3.41
CA ALA A 220 14.80 -12.02 -2.19
C ALA A 220 15.88 -10.96 -2.46
N LEU A 221 16.91 -11.30 -3.24
CA LEU A 221 17.98 -10.38 -3.61
C LEU A 221 17.47 -9.19 -4.43
N GLN A 222 16.58 -9.43 -5.40
CA GLN A 222 16.00 -8.36 -6.21
C GLN A 222 15.12 -7.44 -5.33
N LEU A 223 14.29 -7.99 -4.46
CA LEU A 223 13.44 -7.19 -3.57
C LEU A 223 14.30 -6.33 -2.63
N ALA A 224 15.29 -6.92 -1.97
CA ALA A 224 16.21 -6.22 -1.10
C ALA A 224 16.92 -5.06 -1.82
N SER A 225 17.41 -5.29 -3.05
CA SER A 225 18.06 -4.23 -3.83
C SER A 225 17.15 -3.03 -4.10
N LYS A 226 15.83 -3.24 -4.29
CA LYS A 226 14.86 -2.17 -4.50
C LYS A 226 14.62 -1.34 -3.23
N PHE A 227 14.54 -1.99 -2.07
CA PHE A 227 14.36 -1.31 -0.79
C PHE A 227 15.64 -0.53 -0.40
N VAL A 228 16.82 -1.13 -0.60
CA VAL A 228 18.12 -0.46 -0.39
C VAL A 228 18.27 0.75 -1.32
N ALA A 229 17.98 0.61 -2.62
CA ALA A 229 18.06 1.72 -3.57
C ALA A 229 17.12 2.88 -3.20
N TYR A 230 15.94 2.57 -2.64
CA TYR A 230 15.05 3.61 -2.13
C TYR A 230 15.64 4.33 -0.91
N LYS A 231 16.16 3.57 0.07
CA LYS A 231 16.83 4.12 1.26
C LYS A 231 17.98 5.06 0.87
N GLU A 232 18.85 4.64 -0.04
CA GLU A 232 19.95 5.45 -0.55
C GLU A 232 19.50 6.69 -1.32
N LYS A 233 18.41 6.57 -2.10
CA LYS A 233 17.86 7.70 -2.84
C LYS A 233 17.34 8.78 -1.88
N VAL A 234 16.68 8.38 -0.80
CA VAL A 234 16.11 9.29 0.18
C VAL A 234 17.21 9.92 1.04
N SER A 235 18.23 9.16 1.47
CA SER A 235 19.33 9.69 2.29
C SER A 235 20.17 10.76 1.56
N LYS A 236 20.20 10.73 0.22
CA LYS A 236 20.89 11.73 -0.62
C LYS A 236 20.08 13.01 -0.85
N MET A 237 18.83 13.11 -0.39
CA MET A 237 17.99 14.31 -0.60
C MET A 237 18.31 15.40 0.41
N SER A 238 18.89 16.52 -0.05
CA SER A 238 19.31 17.66 0.78
C SER A 238 18.18 18.43 1.48
N LYS A 239 16.91 18.23 1.08
CA LYS A 239 15.73 18.92 1.64
C LYS A 239 14.75 17.99 2.36
N GLY A 240 15.16 16.76 2.68
CA GLY A 240 14.30 15.73 3.24
C GLY A 240 13.29 15.16 2.24
N ALA A 241 12.79 13.95 2.50
CA ALA A 241 11.87 13.23 1.61
C ALA A 241 10.55 13.98 1.38
N GLU A 242 10.07 14.68 2.41
CA GLU A 242 8.79 15.37 2.43
C GLU A 242 8.75 16.56 1.47
N THR A 243 9.75 17.46 1.53
CA THR A 243 9.84 18.63 0.64
C THR A 243 9.90 18.23 -0.84
N TYR A 244 10.67 17.18 -1.16
CA TYR A 244 10.77 16.66 -2.53
C TYR A 244 9.44 16.07 -3.01
N THR A 245 8.77 15.29 -2.15
CA THR A 245 7.48 14.66 -2.43
C THR A 245 6.42 15.72 -2.68
N ASN A 246 6.35 16.76 -1.83
CA ASN A 246 5.39 17.85 -1.96
C ASN A 246 5.59 18.63 -3.26
N GLN A 247 6.81 19.06 -3.58
CA GLN A 247 7.07 19.79 -4.82
C GLN A 247 6.77 18.97 -6.08
N LYS A 248 7.13 17.67 -6.07
CA LYS A 248 6.91 16.78 -7.19
C LYS A 248 5.43 16.50 -7.47
N TYR A 249 4.61 16.42 -6.43
CA TYR A 249 3.22 15.99 -6.57
C TYR A 249 2.23 17.16 -6.64
N LEU A 250 2.49 18.26 -5.94
CA LEU A 250 1.68 19.48 -6.05
C LEU A 250 1.67 20.03 -7.49
N SER A 251 2.78 19.93 -8.22
CA SER A 251 2.86 20.32 -9.64
C SER A 251 2.05 19.44 -10.59
N ARG A 252 1.49 18.32 -10.12
CA ARG A 252 0.74 17.33 -10.91
C ARG A 252 -0.73 17.24 -10.52
N LEU A 253 -1.24 18.18 -9.72
CA LEU A 253 -2.65 18.18 -9.30
C LEU A 253 -3.62 18.28 -10.49
N SER A 254 -3.27 19.06 -11.52
CA SER A 254 -4.09 19.25 -12.73
C SER A 254 -4.32 17.97 -13.55
N GLU A 255 -3.46 16.96 -13.39
CA GLU A 255 -3.56 15.67 -14.08
C GLU A 255 -4.01 14.52 -13.16
N SER A 256 -4.59 14.86 -12.00
CA SER A 256 -4.96 13.89 -10.96
C SER A 256 -6.38 14.08 -10.46
N SER A 257 -6.95 13.01 -9.92
CA SER A 257 -8.04 13.12 -8.95
C SER A 257 -7.41 13.36 -7.59
N TYR A 258 -7.95 14.25 -6.76
CA TYR A 258 -7.33 14.55 -5.45
C TYR A 258 -8.34 15.00 -4.41
N ILE A 259 -7.92 14.89 -3.14
CA ILE A 259 -8.50 15.51 -1.96
C ILE A 259 -7.35 16.21 -1.22
N THR A 260 -7.42 17.53 -1.01
CA THR A 260 -6.29 18.32 -0.49
C THR A 260 -6.72 19.46 0.43
N SER A 261 -5.86 19.78 1.40
CA SER A 261 -5.92 21.02 2.20
C SER A 261 -5.04 22.14 1.61
N GLY A 262 -4.38 21.87 0.48
CA GLY A 262 -3.39 22.74 -0.17
C GLY A 262 -1.95 22.35 0.14
N LYS A 263 -1.62 22.08 1.41
CA LYS A 263 -0.25 21.71 1.83
C LYS A 263 -0.02 20.20 1.84
N TYR A 264 -1.06 19.44 2.13
CA TYR A 264 -1.05 17.98 2.18
C TYR A 264 -2.34 17.42 1.59
N GLY A 265 -2.30 16.15 1.21
CA GLY A 265 -3.47 15.51 0.63
C GLY A 265 -3.19 14.15 0.02
N ILE A 266 -4.24 13.63 -0.59
CA ILE A 266 -4.28 12.33 -1.26
C ILE A 266 -4.57 12.60 -2.73
N MET A 267 -3.77 12.01 -3.62
CA MET A 267 -3.95 12.14 -5.06
C MET A 267 -3.83 10.81 -5.80
N TRP A 268 -4.53 10.72 -6.91
CA TRP A 268 -4.53 9.59 -7.83
C TRP A 268 -4.15 10.12 -9.21
N LEU A 269 -2.96 9.74 -9.67
CA LEU A 269 -2.54 10.09 -11.02
C LEU A 269 -3.43 9.35 -12.01
N LYS A 270 -3.95 10.07 -12.99
CA LYS A 270 -4.62 9.41 -14.11
C LYS A 270 -3.65 8.39 -14.72
N PRO A 271 -4.10 7.17 -15.02
CA PRO A 271 -3.32 6.27 -15.86
C PRO A 271 -2.90 7.05 -17.10
N LYS A 272 -1.62 7.04 -17.43
CA LYS A 272 -1.23 7.47 -18.77
C LYS A 272 -1.97 6.52 -19.70
N ASP A 273 -2.88 7.04 -20.50
CA ASP A 273 -3.48 6.25 -21.58
C ASP A 273 -2.33 5.50 -22.21
N SER A 274 -2.47 4.17 -22.24
CA SER A 274 -1.53 3.38 -23.01
C SER A 274 -1.63 4.01 -24.38
N ALA A 275 -0.57 4.66 -24.84
CA ALA A 275 -0.39 4.83 -26.26
C ALA A 275 -0.36 3.40 -26.79
N VAL A 276 -1.54 2.85 -27.07
CA VAL A 276 -1.70 1.87 -28.13
C VAL A 276 -1.04 2.59 -29.28
N GLU A 277 0.19 2.18 -29.57
CA GLU A 277 0.88 2.54 -30.78
C GLU A 277 -0.09 2.23 -31.92
N LYS A 278 -0.92 3.19 -32.30
CA LYS A 278 -1.31 3.35 -33.68
C LYS A 278 -0.02 3.67 -34.39
N LYS A 279 0.78 2.63 -34.67
CA LYS A 279 1.67 2.64 -35.82
C LYS A 279 0.74 2.91 -36.99
N GLN A 280 0.58 4.19 -37.32
CA GLN A 280 0.26 4.58 -38.68
C GLN A 280 1.32 3.91 -39.53
N VAL A 281 0.90 2.86 -40.23
CA VAL A 281 1.67 2.31 -41.33
C VAL A 281 1.92 3.50 -42.27
N PRO A 282 3.17 3.88 -42.55
CA PRO A 282 3.43 4.93 -43.52
C PRO A 282 2.88 4.46 -44.87
N GLU A 283 1.98 5.23 -45.46
CA GLU A 283 1.61 5.05 -46.86
C GLU A 283 2.89 5.02 -47.70
N ALA A 284 3.13 3.89 -48.34
CA ALA A 284 4.18 3.77 -49.33
C ALA A 284 3.87 4.72 -50.47
N LYS A 285 4.72 5.75 -50.64
CA LYS A 285 4.81 6.51 -51.88
C LYS A 285 5.27 5.56 -52.99
N GLY A 286 4.32 5.03 -53.74
CA GLY A 286 4.55 4.32 -55.00
C GLY A 286 4.24 5.25 -56.16
N ASN A 287 5.29 5.63 -56.88
CA ASN A 287 5.25 6.49 -58.07
C ASN A 287 4.31 5.95 -59.16
N GLY A 288 3.68 6.89 -59.87
CA GLY A 288 2.82 6.61 -60.99
C GLY A 288 3.53 5.97 -62.17
N VAL A 289 2.78 5.13 -62.88
CA VAL A 289 2.95 4.88 -64.30
C VAL A 289 1.58 5.07 -64.94
N THR A 290 1.48 6.15 -65.70
CA THR A 290 0.42 6.39 -66.68
C THR A 290 0.52 5.32 -67.77
N ASN A 291 -0.56 4.59 -68.02
CA ASN A 291 -0.73 3.96 -69.33
C ASN A 291 -2.14 4.23 -69.85
N THR A 292 -2.20 5.11 -70.82
CA THR A 292 -3.37 5.44 -71.62
C THR A 292 -3.61 4.35 -72.66
N GLY A 293 -4.87 3.96 -72.84
CA GLY A 293 -5.43 3.84 -74.18
C GLY A 293 -5.78 2.44 -74.67
N ASN A 294 -7.08 2.29 -74.96
CA ASN A 294 -7.70 1.44 -75.97
C ASN A 294 -7.77 -0.07 -75.69
N SER A 295 -8.78 -0.82 -76.11
CA SER A 295 -10.10 -0.62 -76.71
C SER A 295 -10.52 -2.03 -77.15
N LEU A 296 -11.83 -2.35 -77.09
CA LEU A 296 -12.49 -3.54 -77.66
C LEU A 296 -12.15 -4.85 -76.92
N GLY A 297 -13.06 -5.80 -76.66
CA GLY A 297 -14.41 -6.07 -77.16
C GLY A 297 -14.59 -7.59 -77.09
N ASN A 298 -15.82 -8.04 -76.83
CA ASN A 298 -16.36 -9.39 -77.09
C ASN A 298 -15.66 -10.60 -76.45
N LEU A 299 -16.26 -11.15 -75.38
CA LEU A 299 -17.23 -12.27 -75.40
C LEU A 299 -17.53 -12.70 -73.96
#